data_AF-A0A520YC89-F1
#
_entry.id   AF-A0A520YC89-F1
#
_cell.length_a   1.000
_cell.length_b   1.000
_cell.length_c   1.000
_cell.angle_alpha   90.00
_cell.angle_beta   90.00
_cell.angle_gamma   90.00
#
_symmetry.space_group_name_H-M   'P 1'
#
loop_
_entity.id
_entity.type
_entity.pdbx_description
1 polymer ?
#
loop_
_entity_poly.entity_id
_entity_poly.type
_entity_poly.pdbx_seq_one_letter_code
_entity_poly.pdbx_strand_id
1 'polypeptide(L)'
;GDYAITQNDLDTRGGGDGDIDNTATADSAETGPEQDSEEAPLVYNPAIDVQKDVVSVDGTGNGLADQAGDIIQYDITIANTGNITLTGVVVTDEVESYGAVNATPVLNGAFNAGDTDMDGELDVGETWNYTAEYTLTQADLDGQGGGDGDLDNVAIGDTDQTGPDQDEAAVDLLYRPVLSLEKYVSVDAGFGYLPWDPADNPTGPETSLQSDALFRVELVNDGNITLTAPSFSDVITSPSGPTDIDYGALGAMVDVNGDGDVTDPEDELFSVLDAADGTTDGILGTVSIAPGAAINVFYSLPFVAGQHTNTAFVSTDQTDEQMDSANYYGLVNDGPGVRTPGFWQNDKNGGKFWDTIEGNEKEGDEFPDGELVYDIYIDGDTNNDGSIGPGDDVSVGLLIGDYNMNGIVDPGEDAIFIELGMAKELVKGGGGNDGAISLGRDVVATWLNYLAGNNIGDAADPNSPKEHIDEAIDWLQQFASTENDASVDFAEFEYNQTHKKNSDAWKEGVPGEDLSGAEIHNGLDAYNNDGIINGVEYAGDADNAAFLSALGGLFEEPPELELAVVEQEPLESLSTISTSEEYDPFLNLLMEPVTGMDDMSAAAIY
;
A
#
# COMPACT_ATOMS: atom_id res chain seq x y z
N GLY A 1 -74.00 -36.80 41.15
CA GLY A 1 -72.72 -37.52 41.10
C GLY A 1 -71.69 -36.55 40.59
N ASP A 2 -70.41 -36.88 40.75
CA ASP A 2 -69.33 -36.04 40.23
C ASP A 2 -68.88 -36.63 38.90
N TYR A 3 -68.69 -35.79 37.88
CA TYR A 3 -68.09 -36.16 36.60
C TYR A 3 -66.74 -35.45 36.49
N ALA A 4 -65.70 -36.20 36.17
CA ALA A 4 -64.38 -35.64 35.89
C ALA A 4 -64.25 -35.46 34.39
N ILE A 5 -64.03 -34.22 33.95
CA ILE A 5 -63.75 -33.89 32.55
C ILE A 5 -62.51 -34.65 32.10
N THR A 6 -62.59 -35.22 30.90
CA THR A 6 -61.49 -35.92 30.22
C THR A 6 -60.94 -35.07 29.08
N GLN A 7 -59.75 -35.43 28.57
CA GLN A 7 -59.16 -34.73 27.42
C GLN A 7 -60.07 -34.82 26.19
N ASN A 8 -60.57 -36.03 25.89
CA ASN A 8 -61.53 -36.26 24.82
C ASN A 8 -62.81 -35.40 24.94
N ASP A 9 -63.28 -35.09 26.16
CA ASP A 9 -64.42 -34.18 26.33
C ASP A 9 -64.12 -32.78 25.80
N LEU A 10 -62.89 -32.28 26.03
CA LEU A 10 -62.41 -31.03 25.49
C LEU A 10 -62.20 -31.17 23.97
N ASP A 11 -61.41 -32.12 23.50
CA ASP A 11 -61.04 -32.21 22.07
C ASP A 11 -62.28 -32.40 21.16
N THR A 12 -63.32 -33.08 21.64
CA THR A 12 -64.58 -33.29 20.90
C THR A 12 -65.62 -32.19 21.09
N ARG A 13 -65.28 -31.14 21.83
CA ARG A 13 -66.20 -30.05 22.16
C ARG A 13 -67.46 -30.47 22.90
N GLY A 14 -67.37 -31.39 23.85
CA GLY A 14 -68.53 -31.95 24.55
C GLY A 14 -69.46 -32.77 23.63
N GLY A 15 -68.98 -33.17 22.45
CA GLY A 15 -69.83 -33.72 21.38
C GLY A 15 -70.25 -32.70 20.33
N GLY A 16 -69.72 -31.47 20.40
CA GLY A 16 -69.78 -30.45 19.35
C GLY A 16 -70.56 -29.18 19.72
N ASP A 17 -71.26 -29.16 20.85
CA ASP A 17 -72.03 -28.01 21.33
C ASP A 17 -71.27 -27.14 22.34
N GLY A 18 -70.19 -27.66 22.93
CA GLY A 18 -69.34 -26.93 23.88
C GLY A 18 -69.73 -27.12 25.34
N ASP A 19 -70.67 -28.02 25.63
CA ASP A 19 -71.19 -28.26 26.98
C ASP A 19 -71.05 -29.75 27.37
N ILE A 20 -71.05 -30.02 28.67
CA ILE A 20 -71.25 -31.39 29.17
C ILE A 20 -72.69 -31.53 29.63
N ASP A 21 -73.42 -32.38 28.91
CA ASP A 21 -74.81 -32.71 29.21
C ASP A 21 -74.93 -33.80 30.27
N ASN A 22 -75.60 -33.49 31.37
CA ASN A 22 -76.00 -34.49 32.34
C ASN A 22 -77.53 -34.61 32.39
N THR A 23 -78.05 -35.71 31.84
CA THR A 23 -79.50 -35.99 31.82
C THR A 23 -79.87 -37.04 32.87
N ALA A 24 -80.67 -36.65 33.86
CA ALA A 24 -81.29 -37.57 34.82
C ALA A 24 -82.62 -38.09 34.27
N THR A 25 -82.83 -39.41 34.28
CA THR A 25 -84.11 -40.04 33.90
C THR A 25 -84.71 -40.77 35.09
N ALA A 26 -85.98 -40.50 35.40
CA ALA A 26 -86.75 -41.24 36.39
C ALA A 26 -87.94 -41.93 35.71
N ASP A 27 -88.17 -43.21 36.02
CA ASP A 27 -89.27 -44.00 35.47
C ASP A 27 -89.94 -44.83 36.57
N SER A 28 -91.22 -45.15 36.38
CA SER A 28 -91.99 -45.99 37.29
C SER A 28 -92.90 -46.95 36.51
N ALA A 29 -93.46 -47.95 37.19
CA ALA A 29 -94.42 -48.84 36.54
C ALA A 29 -95.77 -48.15 36.26
N GLU A 30 -96.03 -47.03 36.91
CA GLU A 30 -97.29 -46.30 36.90
C GLU A 30 -97.27 -45.02 36.04
N THR A 31 -96.10 -44.57 35.58
CA THR A 31 -95.90 -43.36 34.75
C THR A 31 -95.01 -43.66 33.54
N GLY A 32 -94.89 -42.71 32.61
CA GLY A 32 -93.79 -42.73 31.64
C GLY A 32 -92.49 -42.20 32.27
N PRO A 33 -91.36 -42.36 31.57
CA PRO A 33 -90.10 -41.76 31.98
C PRO A 33 -90.19 -40.23 31.89
N GLU A 34 -89.63 -39.55 32.89
CA GLU A 34 -89.40 -38.11 32.90
C GLU A 34 -87.90 -37.85 32.93
N GLN A 35 -87.48 -36.77 32.25
CA GLN A 35 -86.08 -36.39 32.15
C GLN A 35 -85.88 -34.94 32.56
N ASP A 36 -84.70 -34.67 33.13
CA ASP A 36 -84.21 -33.32 33.41
C ASP A 36 -82.72 -33.28 33.05
N SER A 37 -82.29 -32.20 32.40
CA SER A 37 -80.92 -32.06 31.87
C SER A 37 -80.31 -30.76 32.36
N GLU A 38 -79.02 -30.80 32.67
CA GLU A 38 -78.23 -29.63 33.02
C GLU A 38 -76.94 -29.62 32.17
N GLU A 39 -76.57 -28.44 31.72
CA GLU A 39 -75.41 -28.18 30.86
C GLU A 39 -74.29 -27.55 31.69
N ALA A 40 -73.06 -28.06 31.53
CA ALA A 40 -71.86 -27.46 32.11
C ALA A 40 -70.92 -27.00 31.00
N PRO A 41 -70.70 -25.67 30.83
CA PRO A 41 -69.88 -25.17 29.73
C PRO A 41 -68.42 -25.56 29.89
N LEU A 42 -67.85 -26.03 28.78
CA LEU A 42 -66.42 -26.30 28.64
C LEU A 42 -65.68 -25.01 28.28
N VAL A 43 -64.50 -24.82 28.88
CA VAL A 43 -63.62 -23.69 28.58
C VAL A 43 -62.55 -24.15 27.61
N TYR A 44 -62.52 -23.54 26.43
CA TYR A 44 -61.55 -23.79 25.37
C TYR A 44 -60.46 -22.74 25.40
N ASN A 45 -59.22 -23.18 25.50
CA ASN A 45 -58.04 -22.33 25.47
C ASN A 45 -56.90 -23.04 24.73
N PRO A 46 -57.03 -23.30 23.41
CA PRO A 46 -55.92 -23.74 22.59
C PRO A 46 -54.83 -22.66 22.60
N ALA A 47 -53.59 -23.07 22.80
CA ALA A 47 -52.44 -22.20 22.76
C ALA A 47 -51.20 -23.00 22.36
N ILE A 48 -50.46 -22.45 21.43
CA ILE A 48 -49.15 -22.92 20.97
C ILE A 48 -48.13 -21.87 21.41
N ASP A 49 -46.92 -22.31 21.73
CA ASP A 49 -45.78 -21.48 22.07
C ASP A 49 -44.60 -21.93 21.20
N VAL A 50 -44.00 -21.00 20.46
CA VAL A 50 -42.79 -21.20 19.67
C VAL A 50 -41.64 -20.56 20.43
N GLN A 51 -40.52 -21.28 20.55
CA GLN A 51 -39.26 -20.71 21.03
C GLN A 51 -38.15 -21.07 20.06
N LYS A 52 -37.27 -20.11 19.77
CA LYS A 52 -36.13 -20.26 18.88
C LYS A 52 -34.88 -19.68 19.51
N ASP A 53 -33.81 -20.46 19.52
CA ASP A 53 -32.54 -20.06 20.11
C ASP A 53 -31.39 -20.29 19.13
N VAL A 54 -30.42 -19.37 19.13
CA VAL A 54 -29.12 -19.59 18.49
C VAL A 54 -28.31 -20.54 19.36
N VAL A 55 -27.94 -21.70 18.80
CA VAL A 55 -27.13 -22.71 19.49
C VAL A 55 -25.64 -22.39 19.34
N SER A 56 -25.23 -22.03 18.13
CA SER A 56 -23.84 -21.73 17.80
C SER A 56 -23.72 -21.03 16.46
N VAL A 57 -22.64 -20.27 16.32
CA VAL A 57 -22.09 -19.84 15.04
C VAL A 57 -20.76 -20.57 14.86
N ASP A 58 -20.67 -21.47 13.88
CA ASP A 58 -19.50 -22.31 13.64
C ASP A 58 -19.12 -22.31 12.15
N GLY A 59 -17.84 -22.19 11.87
CA GLY A 59 -17.29 -22.02 10.51
C GLY A 59 -15.79 -21.88 10.59
N THR A 60 -15.33 -20.72 11.05
CA THR A 60 -13.91 -20.49 11.40
C THR A 60 -13.57 -20.82 12.86
N GLY A 61 -14.56 -21.09 13.69
CA GLY A 61 -14.42 -21.46 15.11
C GLY A 61 -14.15 -20.27 16.05
N ASN A 62 -14.37 -19.04 15.59
CA ASN A 62 -14.32 -17.82 16.40
C ASN A 62 -15.65 -17.50 17.12
N GLY A 63 -16.75 -18.16 16.74
CA GLY A 63 -18.08 -17.92 17.31
C GLY A 63 -18.73 -16.62 16.81
N LEU A 64 -18.24 -16.06 15.70
CA LEU A 64 -18.73 -14.82 15.11
C LEU A 64 -19.31 -15.10 13.73
N ALA A 65 -20.32 -14.32 13.33
CA ALA A 65 -20.82 -14.30 11.95
C ALA A 65 -20.06 -13.21 11.18
N ASP A 66 -18.84 -13.53 10.74
CA ASP A 66 -17.93 -12.57 10.13
C ASP A 66 -17.39 -12.98 8.76
N GLN A 67 -17.74 -14.19 8.29
CA GLN A 67 -17.30 -14.69 7.01
C GLN A 67 -18.39 -15.48 6.28
N ALA A 68 -18.53 -15.24 4.97
CA ALA A 68 -19.34 -16.07 4.11
C ALA A 68 -18.90 -17.55 4.22
N GLY A 69 -19.86 -18.43 4.53
CA GLY A 69 -19.62 -19.84 4.82
C GLY A 69 -19.73 -20.21 6.31
N ASP A 70 -19.80 -19.25 7.22
CA ASP A 70 -20.13 -19.52 8.63
C ASP A 70 -21.53 -20.16 8.74
N ILE A 71 -21.67 -21.16 9.59
CA ILE A 71 -22.90 -21.93 9.79
C ILE A 71 -23.51 -21.55 11.14
N ILE A 72 -24.74 -21.06 11.10
CA ILE A 72 -25.53 -20.73 12.28
C ILE A 72 -26.51 -21.87 12.54
N GLN A 73 -26.44 -22.45 13.74
CA GLN A 73 -27.33 -23.52 14.18
C GLN A 73 -28.41 -22.97 15.10
N TYR A 74 -29.64 -23.39 14.88
CA TYR A 74 -30.80 -22.99 15.66
C TYR A 74 -31.52 -24.21 16.22
N ASP A 75 -31.97 -24.08 17.47
CA ASP A 75 -32.94 -24.98 18.10
C ASP A 75 -34.30 -24.29 18.10
N ILE A 76 -35.35 -25.04 17.75
CA ILE A 76 -36.73 -24.57 17.74
C ILE A 76 -37.57 -25.54 18.56
N THR A 77 -38.39 -25.02 19.47
CA THR A 77 -39.35 -25.83 20.24
C THR A 77 -40.78 -25.35 20.03
N ILE A 78 -41.70 -26.31 19.93
CA ILE A 78 -43.13 -26.07 19.74
C ILE A 78 -43.88 -26.72 20.90
N ALA A 79 -44.47 -25.93 21.79
CA ALA A 79 -45.16 -26.42 22.98
C ALA A 79 -46.66 -26.17 22.92
N ASN A 80 -47.46 -27.14 23.35
CA ASN A 80 -48.89 -26.94 23.61
C ASN A 80 -49.08 -26.46 25.06
N THR A 81 -49.23 -25.14 25.18
CA THR A 81 -49.48 -24.44 26.46
C THR A 81 -50.98 -24.30 26.76
N GLY A 82 -51.83 -24.79 25.85
CA GLY A 82 -53.27 -24.76 25.94
C GLY A 82 -53.87 -25.87 26.80
N ASN A 83 -55.14 -26.16 26.55
CA ASN A 83 -55.88 -27.22 27.25
C ASN A 83 -56.58 -28.23 26.32
N ILE A 84 -56.30 -28.20 25.02
CA ILE A 84 -56.77 -29.18 24.05
C ILE A 84 -55.61 -29.73 23.24
N THR A 85 -55.72 -30.95 22.74
CA THR A 85 -54.73 -31.52 21.82
C THR A 85 -54.72 -30.73 20.50
N LEU A 86 -53.53 -30.44 19.98
CA LEU A 86 -53.34 -29.68 18.75
C LEU A 86 -52.96 -30.61 17.59
N THR A 87 -53.62 -30.47 16.45
CA THR A 87 -53.41 -31.30 15.26
C THR A 87 -52.92 -30.46 14.09
N GLY A 88 -52.33 -31.14 13.09
CA GLY A 88 -51.90 -30.46 11.86
C GLY A 88 -50.75 -29.47 12.11
N VAL A 89 -49.84 -29.79 13.04
CA VAL A 89 -48.70 -28.93 13.40
C VAL A 89 -47.83 -28.70 12.16
N VAL A 90 -47.70 -27.43 11.77
CA VAL A 90 -46.83 -26.96 10.70
C VAL A 90 -45.80 -26.02 11.31
N VAL A 91 -44.52 -26.25 10.99
CA VAL A 91 -43.42 -25.37 11.38
C VAL A 91 -42.69 -24.90 10.14
N THR A 92 -42.52 -23.60 10.00
CA THR A 92 -41.72 -22.95 8.96
C THR A 92 -40.64 -22.10 9.61
N ASP A 93 -39.52 -21.91 8.91
CA ASP A 93 -38.39 -21.10 9.35
C ASP A 93 -37.96 -20.19 8.20
N GLU A 94 -37.55 -18.96 8.46
CA GLU A 94 -37.12 -18.04 7.40
C GLU A 94 -36.09 -17.05 7.93
N VAL A 95 -34.96 -16.93 7.21
CA VAL A 95 -33.93 -15.93 7.49
C VAL A 95 -34.20 -14.71 6.61
N GLU A 96 -34.65 -13.64 7.27
CA GLU A 96 -35.09 -12.37 6.68
C GLU A 96 -35.75 -12.51 5.29
N SER A 97 -35.21 -11.83 4.28
CA SER A 97 -35.63 -11.88 2.88
C SER A 97 -34.66 -12.69 2.00
N TYR A 98 -33.62 -13.26 2.60
CA TYR A 98 -32.51 -13.94 1.92
C TYR A 98 -32.83 -15.40 1.59
N GLY A 99 -33.78 -16.03 2.31
CA GLY A 99 -34.40 -17.28 1.87
C GLY A 99 -35.05 -18.10 2.98
N ALA A 100 -35.88 -19.04 2.56
CA ALA A 100 -36.53 -19.98 3.48
C ALA A 100 -35.50 -20.92 4.14
N VAL A 101 -35.56 -21.03 5.46
CA VAL A 101 -34.88 -22.07 6.22
C VAL A 101 -35.89 -23.18 6.49
N ASN A 102 -35.48 -24.43 6.51
CA ASN A 102 -36.42 -25.52 6.77
C ASN A 102 -36.19 -26.07 8.17
N ALA A 103 -37.12 -25.77 9.08
CA ALA A 103 -37.20 -26.45 10.37
C ALA A 103 -37.29 -27.96 10.14
N THR A 104 -36.28 -28.69 10.64
CA THR A 104 -36.20 -30.14 10.53
C THR A 104 -36.64 -30.76 11.85
N PRO A 105 -37.67 -31.61 11.87
CA PRO A 105 -38.10 -32.25 13.11
C PRO A 105 -36.99 -33.17 13.64
N VAL A 106 -36.68 -33.03 14.92
CA VAL A 106 -35.84 -33.99 15.62
C VAL A 106 -36.71 -35.22 15.89
N LEU A 107 -36.34 -36.39 15.37
CA LEU A 107 -37.21 -37.57 15.46
C LEU A 107 -36.78 -38.54 16.57
N ASN A 108 -37.76 -39.05 17.30
CA ASN A 108 -37.66 -40.24 18.14
C ASN A 108 -38.43 -41.40 17.49
N GLY A 109 -37.79 -42.10 16.56
CA GLY A 109 -38.44 -43.11 15.73
C GLY A 109 -39.12 -42.47 14.52
N ALA A 110 -40.45 -42.59 14.42
CA ALA A 110 -41.25 -42.01 13.33
C ALA A 110 -41.96 -40.70 13.74
N PHE A 111 -41.76 -40.25 14.98
CA PHE A 111 -42.47 -39.14 15.60
C PHE A 111 -41.48 -38.09 16.07
N ASN A 112 -41.95 -36.87 16.27
CA ASN A 112 -41.14 -35.79 16.81
C ASN A 112 -40.64 -36.16 18.21
N ALA A 113 -39.40 -35.80 18.51
CA ALA A 113 -38.87 -35.85 19.87
C ALA A 113 -39.67 -34.85 20.70
N GLY A 114 -40.43 -35.36 21.67
CA GLY A 114 -41.43 -34.58 22.38
C GLY A 114 -42.82 -35.20 22.36
N ASP A 115 -43.13 -35.96 21.30
CA ASP A 115 -44.33 -36.77 21.16
C ASP A 115 -44.17 -38.02 22.04
N THR A 116 -44.82 -37.99 23.20
CA THR A 116 -44.61 -38.96 24.29
C THR A 116 -45.42 -40.23 24.12
N ASP A 117 -46.54 -40.17 23.42
CA ASP A 117 -47.44 -41.29 23.20
C ASP A 117 -47.43 -41.81 21.73
N MET A 118 -46.71 -41.11 20.86
CA MET A 118 -46.40 -41.49 19.48
C MET A 118 -47.64 -41.57 18.60
N ASP A 119 -48.50 -40.56 18.68
CA ASP A 119 -49.72 -40.47 17.88
C ASP A 119 -49.67 -39.39 16.78
N GLY A 120 -48.67 -38.50 16.81
CA GLY A 120 -48.51 -37.41 15.86
C GLY A 120 -49.44 -36.22 16.11
N GLU A 121 -50.01 -36.10 17.30
CA GLU A 121 -50.79 -34.97 17.79
C GLU A 121 -50.02 -34.28 18.94
N LEU A 122 -49.98 -32.95 18.97
CA LEU A 122 -49.26 -32.22 20.00
C LEU A 122 -50.15 -32.10 21.24
N ASP A 123 -49.97 -33.06 22.13
CA ASP A 123 -50.78 -33.22 23.35
C ASP A 123 -50.51 -32.13 24.39
N VAL A 124 -51.46 -31.96 25.32
CA VAL A 124 -51.36 -30.90 26.35
C VAL A 124 -50.12 -31.11 27.22
N GLY A 125 -49.23 -30.11 27.22
CA GLY A 125 -47.97 -30.14 27.95
C GLY A 125 -46.82 -30.84 27.22
N GLU A 126 -47.03 -31.31 26.00
CA GLU A 126 -45.93 -31.75 25.14
C GLU A 126 -45.16 -30.58 24.54
N THR A 127 -43.91 -30.86 24.18
CA THR A 127 -43.02 -29.92 23.50
C THR A 127 -42.22 -30.68 22.46
N TRP A 128 -42.42 -30.35 21.19
CA TRP A 128 -41.76 -30.97 20.07
C TRP A 128 -40.53 -30.18 19.65
N ASN A 129 -39.44 -30.89 19.33
CA ASN A 129 -38.16 -30.27 19.00
C ASN A 129 -37.87 -30.30 17.49
N TYR A 130 -37.31 -29.21 17.00
CA TYR A 130 -36.88 -29.00 15.62
C TYR A 130 -35.48 -28.34 15.63
N THR A 131 -34.74 -28.54 14.55
CA THR A 131 -33.44 -27.89 14.32
C THR A 131 -33.45 -27.20 12.97
N ALA A 132 -32.74 -26.09 12.86
CA ALA A 132 -32.51 -25.38 11.60
C ALA A 132 -31.04 -24.97 11.49
N GLU A 133 -30.53 -24.88 10.27
CA GLU A 133 -29.18 -24.42 9.99
C GLU A 133 -29.23 -23.39 8.86
N TYR A 134 -28.47 -22.31 9.01
CA TYR A 134 -28.26 -21.29 7.99
C TYR A 134 -26.77 -21.16 7.68
N THR A 135 -26.41 -21.03 6.41
CA THR A 135 -25.03 -20.74 6.00
C THR A 135 -24.96 -19.30 5.54
N LEU A 136 -24.19 -18.50 6.27
CA LEU A 136 -23.97 -17.09 5.99
C LEU A 136 -23.42 -16.93 4.56
N THR A 137 -24.02 -16.03 3.81
CA THR A 137 -23.63 -15.68 2.45
C THR A 137 -22.93 -14.32 2.42
N GLN A 138 -22.21 -14.03 1.35
CA GLN A 138 -21.60 -12.70 1.19
C GLN A 138 -22.67 -11.60 1.11
N ALA A 139 -23.86 -11.91 0.56
CA ALA A 139 -24.95 -10.95 0.46
C ALA A 139 -25.53 -10.55 1.82
N ASP A 140 -25.45 -11.43 2.82
CA ASP A 140 -25.91 -11.15 4.18
C ASP A 140 -25.00 -10.09 4.84
N LEU A 141 -23.69 -10.26 4.71
CA LEU A 141 -22.68 -9.31 5.21
C LEU A 141 -22.73 -7.99 4.43
N ASP A 142 -22.80 -8.05 3.11
CA ASP A 142 -22.87 -6.85 2.24
C ASP A 142 -24.15 -6.05 2.50
N GLY A 143 -25.25 -6.74 2.80
CA GLY A 143 -26.54 -6.16 3.13
C GLY A 143 -26.72 -5.77 4.60
N GLN A 144 -25.75 -6.08 5.47
CA GLN A 144 -25.84 -5.89 6.93
C GLN A 144 -27.13 -6.47 7.54
N GLY A 145 -27.54 -7.68 7.12
CA GLY A 145 -28.78 -8.30 7.62
C GLY A 145 -30.00 -7.42 7.37
N GLY A 146 -30.19 -6.97 6.12
CA GLY A 146 -31.27 -6.03 5.81
C GLY A 146 -31.06 -4.59 6.32
N GLY A 147 -29.90 -4.30 6.92
CA GLY A 147 -29.41 -2.95 7.22
C GLY A 147 -29.43 -2.55 8.69
N ASP A 148 -29.78 -3.46 9.60
CA ASP A 148 -29.76 -3.20 11.06
C ASP A 148 -28.55 -3.81 11.78
N GLY A 149 -27.75 -4.64 11.08
CA GLY A 149 -26.48 -5.18 11.57
C GLY A 149 -26.57 -6.58 12.15
N ASP A 150 -27.76 -7.17 12.23
CA ASP A 150 -27.96 -8.51 12.77
C ASP A 150 -28.69 -9.39 11.74
N LEU A 151 -28.48 -10.70 11.79
CA LEU A 151 -29.20 -11.65 10.93
C LEU A 151 -30.40 -12.25 11.66
N ASP A 152 -31.60 -11.89 11.23
CA ASP A 152 -32.84 -12.35 11.86
C ASP A 152 -33.35 -13.66 11.25
N ASN A 153 -33.58 -14.66 12.11
CA ASN A 153 -34.27 -15.89 11.73
C ASN A 153 -35.56 -16.05 12.51
N VAL A 154 -36.68 -16.18 11.81
CA VAL A 154 -38.02 -16.29 12.40
C VAL A 154 -38.59 -17.70 12.20
N ALA A 155 -38.89 -18.38 13.30
CA ALA A 155 -39.65 -19.63 13.31
C ALA A 155 -41.14 -19.33 13.50
N ILE A 156 -42.00 -19.99 12.73
CA ILE A 156 -43.45 -19.88 12.82
C ILE A 156 -44.06 -21.26 13.00
N GLY A 157 -44.88 -21.42 14.04
CA GLY A 157 -45.64 -22.64 14.33
C GLY A 157 -47.14 -22.39 14.21
N ASP A 158 -47.87 -23.28 13.52
CA ASP A 158 -49.32 -23.18 13.36
C ASP A 158 -49.98 -24.57 13.48
N THR A 159 -51.27 -24.59 13.84
CA THR A 159 -52.06 -25.81 14.04
C THR A 159 -53.50 -25.61 13.55
N ASP A 160 -54.27 -26.68 13.43
CA ASP A 160 -55.69 -26.58 13.03
C ASP A 160 -56.56 -25.82 14.06
N GLN A 161 -56.09 -25.70 15.31
CA GLN A 161 -56.84 -25.15 16.45
C GLN A 161 -56.36 -23.77 16.91
N THR A 162 -55.18 -23.33 16.48
CA THR A 162 -54.59 -22.03 16.85
C THR A 162 -54.53 -21.09 15.64
N GLY A 163 -54.07 -19.86 15.87
CA GLY A 163 -53.40 -19.12 14.80
C GLY A 163 -51.89 -19.38 14.86
N PRO A 164 -51.13 -18.82 13.91
CA PRO A 164 -49.68 -18.91 13.95
C PRO A 164 -49.13 -18.18 15.17
N ASP A 165 -48.13 -18.78 15.80
CA ASP A 165 -47.25 -18.15 16.76
C ASP A 165 -45.82 -18.15 16.21
N GLN A 166 -44.99 -17.22 16.66
CA GLN A 166 -43.64 -17.04 16.11
C GLN A 166 -42.65 -16.59 17.16
N ASP A 167 -41.39 -16.94 16.92
CA ASP A 167 -40.25 -16.45 17.68
C ASP A 167 -39.07 -16.17 16.77
N GLU A 168 -38.23 -15.23 17.18
CA GLU A 168 -37.12 -14.70 16.40
C GLU A 168 -35.80 -14.89 17.16
N ALA A 169 -34.78 -15.30 16.42
CA ALA A 169 -33.41 -15.39 16.92
C ALA A 169 -32.48 -14.59 15.99
N ALA A 170 -31.83 -13.59 16.56
CA ALA A 170 -30.91 -12.69 15.87
C ALA A 170 -29.45 -13.08 16.14
N VAL A 171 -28.57 -12.83 15.17
CA VAL A 171 -27.11 -12.99 15.30
C VAL A 171 -26.40 -11.74 14.79
N ASP A 172 -25.66 -11.06 15.65
CA ASP A 172 -24.86 -9.90 15.27
C ASP A 172 -23.87 -10.23 14.15
N LEU A 173 -23.92 -9.46 13.05
CA LEU A 173 -22.97 -9.56 11.95
C LEU A 173 -21.78 -8.64 12.23
N LEU A 174 -20.57 -9.16 12.06
CA LEU A 174 -19.37 -8.33 12.19
C LEU A 174 -19.11 -7.58 10.87
N TYR A 175 -19.71 -6.41 10.68
CA TYR A 175 -19.50 -5.59 9.50
C TYR A 175 -18.12 -4.89 9.52
N ARG A 176 -17.26 -5.15 8.53
CA ARG A 176 -15.89 -4.61 8.47
C ARG A 176 -15.47 -4.16 7.05
N PRO A 177 -15.88 -2.96 6.62
CA PRO A 177 -15.43 -2.34 5.36
C PRO A 177 -14.02 -1.77 5.55
N VAL A 178 -13.00 -2.48 5.10
CA VAL A 178 -11.61 -2.01 5.19
C VAL A 178 -10.99 -2.03 3.82
N LEU A 179 -10.42 -0.89 3.44
CA LEU A 179 -9.69 -0.70 2.21
C LEU A 179 -8.26 -0.31 2.56
N SER A 180 -7.29 -0.89 1.86
CA SER A 180 -5.91 -0.41 1.86
C SER A 180 -5.54 0.13 0.47
N LEU A 181 -4.66 1.12 0.48
CA LEU A 181 -4.14 1.77 -0.71
C LEU A 181 -2.62 1.73 -0.66
N GLU A 182 -2.01 1.32 -1.76
CA GLU A 182 -0.56 1.40 -1.94
C GLU A 182 -0.27 1.95 -3.34
N LYS A 183 0.66 2.90 -3.42
CA LYS A 183 1.02 3.56 -4.66
C LYS A 183 2.47 3.26 -4.98
N TYR A 184 2.70 2.88 -6.22
CA TYR A 184 4.01 2.54 -6.72
C TYR A 184 4.38 3.42 -7.91
N VAL A 185 5.67 3.67 -8.05
CA VAL A 185 6.28 4.25 -9.24
C VAL A 185 7.28 3.27 -9.85
N SER A 186 7.40 3.30 -11.16
CA SER A 186 8.49 2.65 -11.89
C SER A 186 9.09 3.64 -12.87
N VAL A 187 10.41 3.79 -12.81
CA VAL A 187 11.21 4.72 -13.60
C VAL A 187 12.21 3.95 -14.47
N ASP A 188 12.56 4.51 -15.63
CA ASP A 188 13.52 3.94 -16.60
C ASP A 188 13.25 2.49 -17.02
N ALA A 189 11.97 2.12 -17.00
CA ALA A 189 11.57 0.74 -17.07
C ALA A 189 11.46 0.29 -18.55
N GLY A 190 12.51 -0.37 -19.04
CA GLY A 190 12.56 -0.99 -20.38
C GLY A 190 11.72 -2.28 -20.45
N PHE A 191 11.03 -2.48 -21.58
CA PHE A 191 10.11 -3.59 -21.88
C PHE A 191 10.49 -4.96 -21.29
N GLY A 192 9.84 -5.36 -20.18
CA GLY A 192 9.67 -6.77 -19.81
C GLY A 192 9.67 -7.13 -18.32
N TYR A 193 10.20 -6.27 -17.44
CA TYR A 193 10.07 -6.39 -15.98
C TYR A 193 10.26 -4.99 -15.38
N LEU A 194 9.18 -4.38 -14.92
CA LEU A 194 9.23 -3.08 -14.25
C LEU A 194 9.35 -3.35 -12.74
N PRO A 195 10.44 -2.96 -12.05
CA PRO A 195 10.42 -2.95 -10.59
C PRO A 195 9.46 -1.83 -10.15
N TRP A 196 8.42 -2.21 -9.42
CA TRP A 196 7.52 -1.27 -8.75
C TRP A 196 8.13 -0.90 -7.39
N ASP A 197 8.43 0.37 -7.20
CA ASP A 197 8.93 0.92 -5.94
C ASP A 197 7.79 1.67 -5.26
N PRO A 198 7.43 1.36 -4.00
CA PRO A 198 6.46 2.16 -3.25
C PRO A 198 6.94 3.63 -3.09
N ALA A 199 8.26 3.82 -3.05
CA ALA A 199 8.90 5.12 -3.08
C ALA A 199 8.44 6.10 -1.98
N ASP A 200 8.18 5.58 -0.78
CA ASP A 200 7.88 6.33 0.44
C ASP A 200 9.00 7.30 0.86
N ASN A 201 10.22 7.06 0.38
CA ASN A 201 11.35 7.93 0.64
C ASN A 201 11.13 9.28 -0.07
N PRO A 202 11.28 10.44 0.59
CA PRO A 202 11.03 11.76 0.00
C PRO A 202 11.75 12.05 -1.32
N THR A 203 12.86 11.37 -1.63
CA THR A 203 13.53 11.51 -2.94
C THR A 203 12.96 10.56 -3.99
N GLY A 204 12.52 9.37 -3.60
CA GLY A 204 12.13 8.29 -4.51
C GLY A 204 13.28 7.78 -5.39
N PRO A 205 12.97 6.92 -6.38
CA PRO A 205 13.92 6.51 -7.41
C PRO A 205 14.11 7.62 -8.46
N GLU A 206 15.26 7.57 -9.14
CA GLU A 206 15.66 8.56 -10.15
C GLU A 206 15.25 8.09 -11.55
N THR A 207 14.74 9.02 -12.39
CA THR A 207 14.46 8.74 -13.80
C THR A 207 15.38 9.54 -14.73
N SER A 208 15.93 8.85 -15.72
CA SER A 208 16.76 9.39 -16.80
C SER A 208 15.95 10.17 -17.84
N LEU A 209 16.65 10.99 -18.64
CA LEU A 209 16.04 11.81 -19.68
C LEU A 209 15.29 10.94 -20.70
N GLN A 210 14.01 11.27 -20.93
CA GLN A 210 13.09 10.70 -21.93
C GLN A 210 12.32 9.43 -21.54
N SER A 211 12.44 8.96 -20.29
CA SER A 211 11.55 7.92 -19.76
C SER A 211 10.34 8.54 -19.07
N ASP A 212 9.14 8.12 -19.47
CA ASP A 212 7.93 8.45 -18.71
C ASP A 212 7.95 7.71 -17.36
N ALA A 213 7.36 8.33 -16.33
CA ALA A 213 7.16 7.68 -15.04
C ALA A 213 5.87 6.86 -15.09
N LEU A 214 5.99 5.56 -14.83
CA LEU A 214 4.84 4.65 -14.76
C LEU A 214 4.35 4.58 -13.32
N PHE A 215 3.04 4.62 -13.13
CA PHE A 215 2.40 4.51 -11.83
C PHE A 215 1.46 3.31 -11.79
N ARG A 216 1.42 2.69 -10.62
CA ARG A 216 0.43 1.68 -10.25
C ARG A 216 -0.19 2.09 -8.92
N VAL A 217 -1.51 2.18 -8.90
CA VAL A 217 -2.30 2.36 -7.68
C VAL A 217 -2.98 1.05 -7.37
N GLU A 218 -2.58 0.39 -6.29
CA GLU A 218 -3.11 -0.89 -5.84
C GLU A 218 -4.12 -0.65 -4.72
N LEU A 219 -5.34 -1.15 -4.94
CA LEU A 219 -6.41 -1.15 -3.96
C LEU A 219 -6.65 -2.58 -3.49
N VAL A 220 -6.67 -2.82 -2.18
CA VAL A 220 -7.00 -4.13 -1.62
C VAL A 220 -8.15 -4.00 -0.64
N ASN A 221 -9.14 -4.89 -0.77
CA ASN A 221 -10.20 -5.02 0.20
C ASN A 221 -9.77 -5.97 1.33
N ASP A 222 -9.24 -5.41 2.41
CA ASP A 222 -8.88 -6.14 3.64
C ASP A 222 -10.09 -6.39 4.57
N GLY A 223 -11.25 -5.90 4.16
CA GLY A 223 -12.54 -6.08 4.83
C GLY A 223 -13.14 -7.47 4.62
N ASN A 224 -14.36 -7.63 5.14
CA ASN A 224 -15.16 -8.85 4.96
C ASN A 224 -16.46 -8.63 4.18
N ILE A 225 -16.63 -7.43 3.63
CA ILE A 225 -17.76 -7.10 2.76
C ILE A 225 -17.25 -6.77 1.37
N THR A 226 -18.10 -6.89 0.36
CA THR A 226 -17.82 -6.39 -0.98
C THR A 226 -17.83 -4.86 -0.97
N LEU A 227 -16.70 -4.26 -1.35
CA LEU A 227 -16.62 -2.81 -1.55
C LEU A 227 -17.10 -2.46 -2.96
N THR A 228 -17.89 -1.39 -3.09
CA THR A 228 -18.48 -0.98 -4.38
C THR A 228 -18.17 0.46 -4.70
N ALA A 229 -18.19 0.79 -6.01
CA ALA A 229 -18.08 2.16 -6.51
C ALA A 229 -16.88 2.95 -5.93
N PRO A 230 -15.64 2.42 -6.04
CA PRO A 230 -14.47 3.16 -5.58
C PRO A 230 -14.30 4.46 -6.38
N SER A 231 -14.08 5.55 -5.65
CA SER A 231 -13.82 6.89 -6.18
C SER A 231 -12.33 7.17 -6.14
N PHE A 232 -11.76 7.56 -7.28
CA PHE A 232 -10.34 7.85 -7.42
C PHE A 232 -10.11 9.34 -7.67
N SER A 233 -9.16 9.91 -6.96
CA SER A 233 -8.52 11.18 -7.34
C SER A 233 -7.02 11.09 -7.11
N ASP A 234 -6.27 11.95 -7.79
CA ASP A 234 -4.81 11.88 -7.76
C ASP A 234 -4.22 13.25 -8.04
N VAL A 235 -3.19 13.61 -7.27
CA VAL A 235 -2.52 14.90 -7.34
C VAL A 235 -1.02 14.68 -7.48
N ILE A 236 -0.46 15.15 -8.59
CA ILE A 236 0.98 15.21 -8.79
C ILE A 236 1.50 16.58 -8.34
N THR A 237 2.41 16.60 -7.39
CA THR A 237 3.16 17.80 -7.00
C THR A 237 4.52 17.77 -7.70
N SER A 238 4.74 18.73 -8.59
CA SER A 238 6.01 18.96 -9.30
C SER A 238 6.65 20.28 -8.86
N PRO A 239 7.87 20.64 -9.34
CA PRO A 239 8.43 21.97 -9.10
C PRO A 239 7.57 23.12 -9.65
N SER A 240 6.66 22.83 -10.59
CA SER A 240 5.72 23.81 -11.14
C SER A 240 4.44 23.98 -10.29
N GLY A 241 4.29 23.18 -9.24
CA GLY A 241 3.14 23.15 -8.33
C GLY A 241 2.30 21.85 -8.45
N PRO A 242 1.24 21.74 -7.63
CA PRO A 242 0.31 20.62 -7.67
C PRO A 242 -0.61 20.69 -8.89
N THR A 243 -0.91 19.54 -9.49
CA THR A 243 -1.85 19.38 -10.61
C THR A 243 -2.66 18.12 -10.41
N ASP A 244 -3.98 18.20 -10.62
CA ASP A 244 -4.86 17.04 -10.57
C ASP A 244 -4.64 16.15 -11.80
N ILE A 245 -4.57 14.83 -11.58
CA ILE A 245 -4.45 13.83 -12.64
C ILE A 245 -5.84 13.38 -13.09
N ASP A 246 -6.07 13.45 -14.40
CA ASP A 246 -7.26 12.92 -15.06
C ASP A 246 -6.95 11.53 -15.65
N TYR A 247 -7.29 10.49 -14.90
CA TYR A 247 -7.11 9.09 -15.31
C TYR A 247 -7.76 8.77 -16.66
N GLY A 248 -8.94 9.33 -16.92
CA GLY A 248 -9.68 9.11 -18.16
C GLY A 248 -8.96 9.72 -19.37
N ALA A 249 -8.45 10.94 -19.23
CA ALA A 249 -7.70 11.64 -20.29
C ALA A 249 -6.33 11.00 -20.57
N LEU A 250 -5.69 10.41 -19.56
CA LEU A 250 -4.43 9.68 -19.70
C LEU A 250 -4.59 8.30 -20.34
N GLY A 251 -5.81 7.80 -20.46
CA GLY A 251 -6.07 6.43 -20.92
C GLY A 251 -5.55 5.39 -19.93
N ALA A 252 -5.72 5.66 -18.63
CA ALA A 252 -5.36 4.73 -17.57
C ALA A 252 -6.08 3.39 -17.75
N MET A 253 -5.37 2.30 -17.50
CA MET A 253 -5.88 0.93 -17.56
C MET A 253 -6.23 0.47 -16.15
N VAL A 254 -7.38 -0.19 -15.99
CA VAL A 254 -7.80 -0.79 -14.72
C VAL A 254 -7.72 -2.29 -14.87
N ASP A 255 -6.82 -2.90 -14.11
CA ASP A 255 -6.75 -4.35 -13.87
C ASP A 255 -7.75 -4.68 -12.75
N VAL A 256 -8.89 -5.27 -13.15
CA VAL A 256 -10.03 -5.50 -12.26
C VAL A 256 -9.92 -6.80 -11.49
N ASN A 257 -9.06 -7.73 -11.93
CA ASN A 257 -8.89 -9.03 -11.30
C ASN A 257 -7.66 -9.09 -10.38
N GLY A 258 -6.80 -8.07 -10.45
CA GLY A 258 -5.63 -7.87 -9.59
C GLY A 258 -4.44 -8.77 -9.94
N ASP A 259 -4.42 -9.38 -11.12
CA ASP A 259 -3.35 -10.32 -11.52
C ASP A 259 -2.11 -9.64 -12.12
N GLY A 260 -2.20 -8.34 -12.39
CA GLY A 260 -1.15 -7.50 -12.94
C GLY A 260 -0.99 -7.58 -14.47
N ASP A 261 -1.84 -8.32 -15.18
CA ASP A 261 -1.88 -8.41 -16.65
C ASP A 261 -3.03 -7.61 -17.25
N VAL A 262 -2.77 -6.32 -17.47
CA VAL A 262 -3.71 -5.37 -18.12
C VAL A 262 -4.12 -5.72 -19.56
N THR A 263 -3.71 -6.86 -20.10
CA THR A 263 -4.11 -7.34 -21.44
C THR A 263 -5.31 -8.27 -21.41
N ASP A 264 -5.80 -8.62 -20.23
CA ASP A 264 -6.94 -9.49 -20.08
C ASP A 264 -8.24 -8.85 -20.56
N PRO A 265 -9.18 -9.65 -21.10
CA PRO A 265 -10.43 -9.13 -21.64
C PRO A 265 -11.41 -8.62 -20.57
N GLU A 266 -11.13 -8.88 -19.29
CA GLU A 266 -11.89 -8.38 -18.15
C GLU A 266 -11.45 -6.96 -17.77
N ASP A 267 -10.24 -6.55 -18.17
CA ASP A 267 -9.67 -5.24 -17.91
C ASP A 267 -10.12 -4.21 -18.93
N GLU A 268 -10.31 -2.99 -18.44
CA GLU A 268 -10.91 -1.92 -19.24
C GLU A 268 -10.22 -0.58 -18.97
N LEU A 269 -10.44 0.37 -19.87
CA LEU A 269 -10.01 1.74 -19.65
C LEU A 269 -10.78 2.35 -18.48
N PHE A 270 -10.08 3.12 -17.65
CA PHE A 270 -10.71 3.85 -16.54
C PHE A 270 -11.92 4.68 -17.01
N SER A 271 -11.77 5.39 -18.14
CA SER A 271 -12.86 6.18 -18.74
C SER A 271 -14.09 5.37 -19.18
N VAL A 272 -13.92 4.08 -19.50
CA VAL A 272 -15.03 3.18 -19.86
C VAL A 272 -15.79 2.76 -18.61
N LEU A 273 -15.06 2.41 -17.54
CA LEU A 273 -15.63 2.00 -16.26
C LEU A 273 -16.31 3.16 -15.52
N ASP A 274 -15.69 4.35 -15.51
CA ASP A 274 -16.25 5.60 -14.97
C ASP A 274 -17.54 5.99 -15.73
N ALA A 275 -17.56 5.84 -17.06
CA ALA A 275 -18.76 6.11 -17.86
C ALA A 275 -19.85 5.02 -17.78
N ALA A 276 -19.58 3.87 -17.18
CA ALA A 276 -20.49 2.72 -17.21
C ALA A 276 -21.77 2.94 -16.39
N ASP A 277 -21.72 3.78 -15.36
CA ASP A 277 -22.89 4.19 -14.58
C ASP A 277 -23.64 5.41 -15.18
N GLY A 278 -23.09 5.97 -16.27
CA GLY A 278 -23.62 7.14 -16.97
C GLY A 278 -23.09 8.49 -16.48
N THR A 279 -22.08 8.52 -15.62
CA THR A 279 -21.39 9.72 -15.15
C THR A 279 -19.93 9.77 -15.64
N THR A 280 -19.16 10.78 -15.23
CA THR A 280 -17.71 10.87 -15.48
C THR A 280 -17.13 11.68 -14.32
N ASP A 281 -17.24 11.14 -13.12
CA ASP A 281 -16.91 11.82 -11.86
C ASP A 281 -15.73 11.17 -11.11
N GLY A 282 -15.07 10.19 -11.74
CA GLY A 282 -13.96 9.45 -11.16
C GLY A 282 -14.42 8.31 -10.26
N ILE A 283 -15.73 8.02 -10.21
CA ILE A 283 -16.31 6.90 -9.49
C ILE A 283 -16.48 5.73 -10.45
N LEU A 284 -15.86 4.60 -10.12
CA LEU A 284 -16.03 3.37 -10.90
C LEU A 284 -17.33 2.66 -10.48
N GLY A 285 -18.49 3.25 -10.78
CA GLY A 285 -19.79 2.87 -10.22
C GLY A 285 -20.28 1.44 -10.52
N THR A 286 -19.65 0.75 -11.48
CA THR A 286 -19.96 -0.66 -11.80
C THR A 286 -18.93 -1.65 -11.25
N VAL A 287 -17.84 -1.16 -10.64
CA VAL A 287 -16.76 -1.97 -10.10
C VAL A 287 -17.06 -2.35 -8.64
N SER A 288 -16.80 -3.60 -8.33
CA SER A 288 -16.90 -4.16 -6.98
C SER A 288 -15.65 -4.97 -6.65
N ILE A 289 -15.16 -4.84 -5.42
CA ILE A 289 -13.96 -5.51 -4.93
C ILE A 289 -14.38 -6.49 -3.83
N ALA A 290 -14.32 -7.79 -4.12
CA ALA A 290 -14.67 -8.83 -3.14
C ALA A 290 -13.66 -8.85 -1.96
N PRO A 291 -14.03 -9.39 -0.79
CA PRO A 291 -13.10 -9.55 0.33
C PRO A 291 -11.81 -10.29 -0.08
N GLY A 292 -10.66 -9.70 0.23
CA GLY A 292 -9.33 -10.21 -0.12
C GLY A 292 -8.92 -10.05 -1.58
N ALA A 293 -9.75 -9.44 -2.43
CA ALA A 293 -9.40 -9.13 -3.82
C ALA A 293 -8.68 -7.77 -3.91
N ALA A 294 -7.94 -7.59 -5.00
CA ALA A 294 -7.25 -6.36 -5.32
C ALA A 294 -7.63 -5.87 -6.72
N ILE A 295 -7.53 -4.56 -6.94
CA ILE A 295 -7.58 -3.95 -8.27
C ILE A 295 -6.38 -3.03 -8.45
N ASN A 296 -5.89 -2.87 -9.67
CA ASN A 296 -4.76 -2.00 -9.98
C ASN A 296 -5.15 -0.97 -11.03
N VAL A 297 -4.75 0.29 -10.84
CA VAL A 297 -4.85 1.34 -11.86
C VAL A 297 -3.46 1.70 -12.35
N PHE A 298 -3.23 1.53 -13.66
CA PHE A 298 -1.97 1.79 -14.32
C PHE A 298 -2.06 3.01 -15.23
N TYR A 299 -1.09 3.90 -15.13
CA TYR A 299 -0.98 5.06 -16.01
C TYR A 299 0.46 5.55 -16.14
N SER A 300 0.71 6.40 -17.13
CA SER A 300 2.02 6.97 -17.44
C SER A 300 1.95 8.48 -17.37
N LEU A 301 2.93 9.11 -16.74
CA LEU A 301 3.13 10.56 -16.77
C LEU A 301 4.37 10.90 -17.58
N PRO A 302 4.30 11.92 -18.47
CA PRO A 302 5.45 12.34 -19.24
C PRO A 302 6.56 12.84 -18.32
N PHE A 303 7.81 12.62 -18.73
CA PHE A 303 8.98 13.11 -18.00
C PHE A 303 8.89 14.61 -17.68
N VAL A 304 9.11 14.94 -16.39
CA VAL A 304 9.32 16.30 -15.90
C VAL A 304 10.52 16.29 -14.95
N ALA A 305 11.36 17.30 -15.06
CA ALA A 305 12.52 17.46 -14.21
C ALA A 305 12.19 17.90 -12.77
N GLY A 306 13.00 17.45 -11.81
CA GLY A 306 12.96 17.81 -10.39
C GLY A 306 12.22 16.81 -9.52
N GLN A 307 12.01 17.19 -8.25
CA GLN A 307 11.30 16.36 -7.28
C GLN A 307 9.81 16.30 -7.58
N HIS A 308 9.27 15.08 -7.53
CA HIS A 308 7.84 14.84 -7.67
C HIS A 308 7.33 14.02 -6.48
N THR A 309 6.11 14.34 -6.05
CA THR A 309 5.32 13.53 -5.13
C THR A 309 3.97 13.31 -5.77
N ASN A 310 3.61 12.07 -6.02
CA ASN A 310 2.34 11.70 -6.60
C ASN A 310 1.47 11.09 -5.50
N THR A 311 0.34 11.73 -5.17
CA THR A 311 -0.57 11.27 -4.11
C THR A 311 -1.89 10.80 -4.71
N ALA A 312 -2.21 9.52 -4.53
CA ALA A 312 -3.53 8.99 -4.86
C ALA A 312 -4.44 9.05 -3.63
N PHE A 313 -5.73 9.31 -3.85
CA PHE A 313 -6.78 9.27 -2.85
C PHE A 313 -7.88 8.36 -3.36
N VAL A 314 -8.31 7.41 -2.52
CA VAL A 314 -9.36 6.47 -2.89
C VAL A 314 -10.34 6.28 -1.74
N SER A 315 -11.63 6.31 -2.04
CA SER A 315 -12.70 6.11 -1.07
C SER A 315 -13.84 5.30 -1.66
N THR A 316 -14.71 4.76 -0.80
CA THR A 316 -16.05 4.30 -1.17
C THR A 316 -17.06 4.95 -0.24
N ASP A 317 -18.35 4.75 -0.46
CA ASP A 317 -19.38 5.17 0.50
C ASP A 317 -19.40 4.29 1.78
N GLN A 318 -18.67 3.18 1.79
CA GLN A 318 -18.62 2.19 2.87
C GLN A 318 -17.41 2.37 3.79
N THR A 319 -16.33 3.04 3.36
CA THR A 319 -15.09 3.21 4.14
C THR A 319 -14.54 4.63 4.03
N ASP A 320 -13.77 5.04 5.04
CA ASP A 320 -13.04 6.30 5.01
C ASP A 320 -12.01 6.35 3.86
N GLU A 321 -11.75 7.56 3.38
CA GLU A 321 -10.74 7.83 2.34
C GLU A 321 -9.35 7.36 2.77
N GLN A 322 -8.70 6.63 1.88
CA GLN A 322 -7.30 6.24 1.97
C GLN A 322 -6.47 7.13 1.06
N MET A 323 -5.23 7.42 1.45
CA MET A 323 -4.28 8.14 0.62
C MET A 323 -2.92 7.49 0.71
N ASP A 324 -2.20 7.49 -0.40
CA ASP A 324 -0.84 7.00 -0.45
C ASP A 324 0.00 7.76 -1.49
N SER A 325 1.32 7.80 -1.32
CA SER A 325 2.20 8.65 -2.12
C SER A 325 3.48 7.95 -2.58
N ALA A 326 3.72 8.02 -3.88
CA ALA A 326 4.97 7.59 -4.50
C ALA A 326 5.78 8.82 -4.93
N ASN A 327 7.02 8.94 -4.44
CA ASN A 327 7.94 10.00 -4.83
C ASN A 327 8.84 9.54 -5.98
N TYR A 328 9.31 10.48 -6.81
CA TYR A 328 10.41 10.20 -7.74
C TYR A 328 11.16 11.49 -8.07
N TYR A 329 12.40 11.37 -8.53
CA TYR A 329 13.20 12.50 -8.96
C TYR A 329 13.50 12.42 -10.45
N GLY A 330 13.01 13.39 -11.21
CA GLY A 330 13.37 13.57 -12.62
C GLY A 330 14.71 14.26 -12.74
N LEU A 331 15.74 13.54 -13.19
CA LEU A 331 17.04 14.16 -13.41
C LEU A 331 16.94 15.12 -14.61
N VAL A 332 17.09 16.43 -14.36
CA VAL A 332 17.63 17.30 -15.42
C VAL A 332 19.03 16.74 -15.66
N ASN A 333 19.46 16.63 -16.91
CA ASN A 333 20.91 16.57 -17.18
C ASN A 333 21.54 17.69 -16.32
N ASP A 334 22.53 17.33 -15.51
CA ASP A 334 23.46 18.25 -14.82
C ASP A 334 23.08 18.72 -13.40
N GLY A 335 23.64 18.03 -12.40
CA GLY A 335 24.06 18.67 -11.14
C GLY A 335 25.18 19.70 -11.40
N PRO A 336 25.61 20.51 -10.41
CA PRO A 336 26.66 21.52 -10.60
C PRO A 336 27.98 20.83 -10.97
N GLY A 337 28.32 20.84 -12.24
CA GLY A 337 29.16 19.80 -12.80
C GLY A 337 30.08 20.25 -13.92
N VAL A 338 30.90 21.25 -13.66
CA VAL A 338 32.34 21.22 -13.93
C VAL A 338 32.97 22.38 -13.17
N ARG A 339 33.90 22.07 -12.27
CA ARG A 339 34.68 23.10 -11.58
C ARG A 339 36.14 22.99 -11.96
N THR A 340 36.45 23.30 -13.21
CA THR A 340 37.76 23.91 -13.49
C THR A 340 37.74 25.17 -14.36
N PRO A 341 36.79 26.13 -14.27
CA PRO A 341 36.87 27.36 -15.07
C PRO A 341 38.20 28.10 -14.83
N GLY A 342 39.18 27.91 -15.73
CA GLY A 342 40.45 28.63 -15.72
C GLY A 342 41.39 28.41 -14.52
N PHE A 343 41.33 27.27 -13.82
CA PHE A 343 42.05 27.08 -12.55
C PHE A 343 43.60 27.05 -12.65
N TRP A 344 44.21 27.03 -13.84
CA TRP A 344 45.68 27.20 -13.96
C TRP A 344 46.15 28.59 -14.38
N GLN A 345 45.27 29.54 -14.74
CA GLN A 345 45.67 30.92 -15.04
C GLN A 345 44.54 31.95 -14.90
N ASN A 346 44.08 32.28 -13.69
CA ASN A 346 43.80 33.70 -13.38
C ASN A 346 43.50 33.94 -11.90
N ASP A 347 44.32 34.77 -11.27
CA ASP A 347 44.07 35.43 -9.98
C ASP A 347 42.87 36.41 -10.03
N LYS A 348 42.05 36.38 -11.09
CA LYS A 348 40.99 37.36 -11.37
C LYS A 348 39.59 36.76 -11.55
N ASN A 349 39.44 35.44 -11.57
CA ASN A 349 38.15 34.80 -11.83
C ASN A 349 37.58 33.99 -10.66
N GLY A 350 38.10 34.14 -9.43
CA GLY A 350 37.32 34.04 -8.19
C GLY A 350 36.42 32.82 -7.92
N GLY A 351 36.54 31.71 -8.64
CA GLY A 351 35.82 30.47 -8.36
C GLY A 351 36.58 29.64 -7.34
N LYS A 352 36.01 29.47 -6.16
CA LYS A 352 36.53 28.58 -5.12
C LYS A 352 35.91 27.18 -5.31
N PHE A 353 36.62 26.11 -4.95
CA PHE A 353 36.04 24.77 -4.95
C PHE A 353 34.88 24.70 -3.93
N TRP A 354 33.80 23.97 -4.23
CA TRP A 354 32.68 23.79 -3.32
C TRP A 354 32.64 22.35 -2.87
N ASP A 355 32.76 22.17 -1.56
CA ASP A 355 32.79 20.89 -0.86
C ASP A 355 31.43 20.54 -0.26
N THR A 356 30.35 21.14 -0.78
CA THR A 356 28.97 21.06 -0.26
C THR A 356 28.72 21.71 1.10
N ILE A 357 29.72 22.37 1.70
CA ILE A 357 29.60 23.04 3.00
C ILE A 357 29.77 24.55 2.84
N GLU A 358 28.70 25.31 3.11
CA GLU A 358 28.73 26.77 3.08
C GLU A 358 29.83 27.34 3.99
N GLY A 359 30.77 28.10 3.41
CA GLY A 359 31.82 28.82 4.14
C GLY A 359 33.18 28.11 4.26
N ASN A 360 33.37 26.93 3.65
CA ASN A 360 34.66 26.24 3.65
C ASN A 360 35.53 26.50 2.41
N GLU A 361 35.22 27.55 1.64
CA GLU A 361 35.88 27.80 0.39
C GLU A 361 37.22 28.53 0.62
N LYS A 362 38.33 27.77 0.62
CA LYS A 362 39.68 28.29 0.90
C LYS A 362 40.49 28.63 -0.36
N GLU A 363 41.32 29.66 -0.25
CA GLU A 363 42.40 30.01 -1.20
C GLU A 363 43.77 29.64 -0.60
N GLY A 364 44.70 29.11 -1.41
CA GLY A 364 46.15 29.08 -1.10
C GLY A 364 46.82 27.70 -1.03
N ASP A 365 48.15 27.72 -0.77
CA ASP A 365 49.12 26.58 -0.78
C ASP A 365 48.74 25.34 0.08
N GLU A 366 47.64 25.40 0.81
CA GLU A 366 47.04 24.30 1.57
C GLU A 366 45.78 23.80 0.84
N PHE A 367 45.99 23.16 -0.31
CA PHE A 367 44.98 22.35 -1.01
C PHE A 367 44.41 21.28 -0.05
N PRO A 368 43.09 21.05 0.03
CA PRO A 368 42.54 20.02 0.91
C PRO A 368 43.07 18.65 0.51
N ASP A 369 43.91 18.09 1.37
CA ASP A 369 44.47 16.76 1.29
C ASP A 369 43.44 15.65 1.58
N GLY A 370 42.18 16.01 1.83
CA GLY A 370 41.06 15.11 2.14
C GLY A 370 39.98 14.95 1.05
N GLU A 371 40.01 15.70 -0.05
CA GLU A 371 38.96 15.65 -1.10
C GLU A 371 39.36 14.90 -2.38
N LEU A 372 40.61 14.45 -2.48
CA LEU A 372 40.91 13.32 -3.34
C LEU A 372 40.34 12.10 -2.60
N VAL A 373 39.09 11.74 -2.89
CA VAL A 373 38.51 10.49 -2.40
C VAL A 373 39.39 9.38 -2.96
N TYR A 374 40.20 8.79 -2.09
CA TYR A 374 41.24 7.85 -2.48
C TYR A 374 40.61 6.50 -2.71
N ASP A 375 40.80 5.95 -3.91
CA ASP A 375 40.66 4.51 -4.08
C ASP A 375 41.99 3.83 -3.74
N ILE A 376 41.88 2.66 -3.13
CA ILE A 376 43.05 1.87 -2.75
C ILE A 376 43.41 1.03 -3.97
N TYR A 377 44.50 1.38 -4.66
CA TYR A 377 45.06 0.48 -5.67
C TYR A 377 45.92 -0.57 -4.98
N ILE A 378 45.50 -1.81 -5.15
CA ILE A 378 46.17 -2.96 -4.57
C ILE A 378 46.83 -3.66 -5.75
N ASP A 379 48.16 -3.57 -5.83
CA ASP A 379 48.91 -4.38 -6.79
C ASP A 379 48.58 -5.84 -6.47
N GLY A 380 47.96 -6.50 -7.46
CA GLY A 380 47.08 -7.64 -7.27
C GLY A 380 47.69 -8.68 -6.34
N ASP A 381 46.89 -9.17 -5.40
CA ASP A 381 47.11 -10.31 -4.50
C ASP A 381 48.50 -10.96 -4.70
N THR A 382 49.52 -10.30 -4.16
CA THR A 382 50.93 -10.65 -4.44
C THR A 382 51.28 -12.00 -3.82
N ASN A 383 50.40 -12.48 -2.96
CA ASN A 383 50.47 -13.77 -2.30
C ASN A 383 49.55 -14.84 -2.96
N ASN A 384 48.71 -14.44 -3.90
CA ASN A 384 47.85 -15.22 -4.78
C ASN A 384 46.82 -16.12 -4.06
N ASP A 385 46.30 -15.70 -2.90
CA ASP A 385 45.32 -16.41 -2.07
C ASP A 385 43.83 -16.12 -2.39
N GLY A 386 43.55 -15.23 -3.34
CA GLY A 386 42.21 -14.81 -3.75
C GLY A 386 41.49 -13.93 -2.72
N SER A 387 42.21 -13.31 -1.78
CA SER A 387 41.65 -12.45 -0.73
C SER A 387 42.62 -11.33 -0.34
N ILE A 388 42.19 -10.09 -0.53
CA ILE A 388 42.98 -8.91 -0.20
C ILE A 388 43.23 -8.82 1.32
N GLY A 389 44.50 -8.78 1.75
CA GLY A 389 44.87 -8.87 3.16
C GLY A 389 46.19 -8.19 3.54
N PRO A 390 46.52 -8.13 4.84
CA PRO A 390 47.79 -7.59 5.33
C PRO A 390 48.97 -8.47 4.89
N GLY A 391 49.51 -8.16 3.72
CA GLY A 391 50.52 -8.94 3.01
C GLY A 391 50.75 -8.46 1.58
N ASP A 392 49.77 -7.76 1.00
CA ASP A 392 49.82 -7.21 -0.36
C ASP A 392 50.43 -5.79 -0.37
N ASP A 393 51.13 -5.43 -1.46
CA ASP A 393 51.68 -4.08 -1.65
C ASP A 393 50.54 -3.11 -1.99
N VAL A 394 50.17 -2.29 -1.01
CA VAL A 394 49.07 -1.31 -1.13
C VAL A 394 49.64 0.05 -1.50
N SER A 395 49.23 0.58 -2.66
CA SER A 395 49.54 1.93 -3.12
C SER A 395 48.28 2.81 -3.04
N VAL A 396 48.45 4.09 -2.68
CA VAL A 396 47.33 5.03 -2.55
C VAL A 396 47.35 6.00 -3.72
N GLY A 397 46.26 6.12 -4.48
CA GLY A 397 46.21 6.94 -5.69
C GLY A 397 44.83 6.95 -6.34
N LEU A 398 44.78 7.20 -7.65
CA LEU A 398 43.56 7.16 -8.46
C LEU A 398 43.67 6.00 -9.45
N LEU A 399 42.72 5.07 -9.43
CA LEU A 399 42.53 4.09 -10.50
C LEU A 399 41.52 4.67 -11.49
N ILE A 400 42.04 5.32 -12.54
CA ILE A 400 41.21 5.98 -13.54
C ILE A 400 40.82 4.94 -14.58
N GLY A 401 39.54 4.84 -14.94
CA GLY A 401 39.01 3.84 -15.86
C GLY A 401 38.29 2.66 -15.18
N ASP A 402 38.37 2.54 -13.85
CA ASP A 402 37.53 1.66 -13.04
C ASP A 402 36.16 2.32 -12.79
N TYR A 403 35.28 2.23 -13.79
CA TYR A 403 33.95 2.84 -13.73
C TYR A 403 32.99 2.13 -12.77
N ASN A 404 33.34 0.93 -12.33
CA ASN A 404 32.51 0.17 -11.40
C ASN A 404 32.95 0.35 -9.93
N MET A 405 34.06 1.05 -9.70
CA MET A 405 34.61 1.50 -8.41
C MET A 405 34.87 0.35 -7.44
N ASN A 406 35.34 -0.79 -7.95
CA ASN A 406 35.67 -1.94 -7.12
C ASN A 406 37.15 -1.99 -6.73
N GLY A 407 37.97 -1.06 -7.21
CA GLY A 407 39.38 -0.91 -6.90
C GLY A 407 40.29 -1.93 -7.62
N ILE A 408 39.77 -2.66 -8.60
CA ILE A 408 40.53 -3.61 -9.43
C ILE A 408 40.32 -3.29 -10.92
N VAL A 409 41.29 -3.65 -11.76
CA VAL A 409 41.13 -3.54 -13.22
C VAL A 409 40.41 -4.79 -13.73
N ASP A 410 39.16 -4.65 -14.14
CA ASP A 410 38.38 -5.77 -14.66
C ASP A 410 38.65 -6.06 -16.15
N PRO A 411 38.40 -7.31 -16.61
CA PRO A 411 38.49 -7.63 -18.03
C PRO A 411 37.54 -6.78 -18.88
N GLY A 412 38.11 -5.87 -19.68
CA GLY A 412 37.37 -4.98 -20.56
C GLY A 412 37.33 -3.51 -20.09
N GLU A 413 37.90 -3.22 -18.92
CA GLU A 413 38.21 -1.84 -18.52
C GLU A 413 39.56 -1.42 -19.10
N ASP A 414 39.62 -0.21 -19.62
CA ASP A 414 40.89 0.46 -19.86
C ASP A 414 41.18 1.36 -18.68
N ALA A 415 42.19 0.99 -17.89
CA ALA A 415 42.47 1.63 -16.61
C ALA A 415 43.94 2.01 -16.46
N ILE A 416 44.19 3.11 -15.76
CA ILE A 416 45.54 3.57 -15.38
C ILE A 416 45.56 3.94 -13.91
N PHE A 417 46.59 3.48 -13.21
CA PHE A 417 46.84 3.90 -11.84
C PHE A 417 47.77 5.11 -11.80
N ILE A 418 47.38 6.14 -11.03
CA ILE A 418 48.16 7.33 -10.78
C ILE A 418 48.38 7.48 -9.26
N GLU A 419 49.62 7.31 -8.80
CA GLU A 419 49.95 7.47 -7.38
C GLU A 419 49.53 8.87 -6.87
N LEU A 420 49.03 8.94 -5.64
CA LEU A 420 48.56 10.17 -4.99
C LEU A 420 49.58 11.32 -5.07
N GLY A 421 50.86 11.02 -4.85
CA GLY A 421 51.92 12.03 -4.97
C GLY A 421 51.95 12.68 -6.34
N MET A 422 51.83 11.86 -7.39
CA MET A 422 51.83 12.28 -8.80
C MET A 422 50.52 12.95 -9.20
N ALA A 423 49.36 12.41 -8.81
CA ALA A 423 48.06 13.06 -9.04
C ALA A 423 48.05 14.48 -8.46
N LYS A 424 48.62 14.66 -7.26
CA LYS A 424 48.81 15.98 -6.65
C LYS A 424 49.77 16.87 -7.45
N GLU A 425 50.80 16.33 -8.09
CA GLU A 425 51.72 17.10 -8.94
C GLU A 425 51.08 17.50 -10.28
N LEU A 426 50.37 16.58 -10.94
CA LEU A 426 49.59 16.83 -12.16
C LEU A 426 48.52 17.90 -11.93
N VAL A 427 47.83 17.81 -10.80
CA VAL A 427 46.82 18.78 -10.34
C VAL A 427 47.48 19.99 -9.65
N LYS A 428 48.80 20.18 -9.64
CA LYS A 428 49.45 21.43 -9.14
C LYS A 428 50.28 22.14 -10.20
N GLY A 429 50.75 21.41 -11.20
CA GLY A 429 51.66 21.88 -12.23
C GLY A 429 50.94 22.03 -13.58
N GLY A 430 50.88 23.25 -14.10
CA GLY A 430 50.45 23.47 -15.48
C GLY A 430 51.36 22.71 -16.45
N GLY A 431 50.80 21.75 -17.19
CA GLY A 431 51.50 20.94 -18.17
C GLY A 431 52.31 21.83 -19.10
N GLY A 432 53.63 21.69 -19.07
CA GLY A 432 54.55 22.46 -19.90
C GLY A 432 54.38 22.13 -21.39
N ASN A 433 55.49 22.09 -22.14
CA ASN A 433 55.44 21.63 -23.52
C ASN A 433 55.24 20.12 -23.67
N ASP A 434 55.01 19.38 -22.57
CA ASP A 434 54.86 17.94 -22.56
C ASP A 434 53.37 17.54 -22.65
N GLY A 435 53.05 16.74 -23.66
CA GLY A 435 51.72 16.25 -23.97
C GLY A 435 51.23 15.20 -22.98
N ALA A 436 52.11 14.31 -22.50
CA ALA A 436 51.74 13.27 -21.54
C ALA A 436 51.31 13.87 -20.20
N ILE A 437 52.03 14.89 -19.73
CA ILE A 437 51.66 15.64 -18.51
C ILE A 437 50.37 16.44 -18.72
N SER A 438 50.09 16.91 -19.94
CA SER A 438 48.84 17.63 -20.22
C SER A 438 47.64 16.68 -20.20
N LEU A 439 47.76 15.52 -20.85
CA LEU A 439 46.71 14.50 -20.84
C LEU A 439 46.50 13.89 -19.46
N GLY A 440 47.57 13.49 -18.77
CA GLY A 440 47.47 12.98 -17.40
C GLY A 440 46.77 13.95 -16.46
N ARG A 441 46.98 15.26 -16.63
CA ARG A 441 46.24 16.29 -15.90
C ARG A 441 44.75 16.31 -16.25
N ASP A 442 44.41 16.30 -17.54
CA ASP A 442 43.01 16.43 -17.98
C ASP A 442 42.20 15.20 -17.60
N VAL A 443 42.79 14.01 -17.73
CA VAL A 443 42.20 12.73 -17.31
C VAL A 443 41.96 12.70 -15.81
N VAL A 444 42.92 13.14 -14.99
CA VAL A 444 42.70 13.28 -13.53
C VAL A 444 41.55 14.23 -13.23
N ALA A 445 41.48 15.38 -13.90
CA ALA A 445 40.41 16.34 -13.68
C ALA A 445 39.04 15.80 -14.11
N THR A 446 38.96 15.12 -15.25
CA THR A 446 37.71 14.49 -15.73
C THR A 446 37.29 13.34 -14.82
N TRP A 447 38.24 12.54 -14.35
CA TRP A 447 37.97 11.47 -13.38
C TRP A 447 37.40 12.01 -12.06
N LEU A 448 37.97 13.10 -11.55
CA LEU A 448 37.44 13.75 -10.35
C LEU A 448 36.05 14.36 -10.59
N ASN A 449 35.78 14.90 -11.79
CA ASN A 449 34.43 15.31 -12.17
C ASN A 449 33.46 14.12 -12.18
N TYR A 450 33.86 12.97 -12.72
CA TYR A 450 33.07 11.75 -12.70
C TYR A 450 32.78 11.26 -11.27
N LEU A 451 33.80 11.18 -10.40
CA LEU A 451 33.65 10.80 -8.99
C LEU A 451 32.76 11.79 -8.21
N ALA A 452 32.68 13.05 -8.65
CA ALA A 452 31.77 14.04 -8.10
C ALA A 452 30.31 13.89 -8.58
N GLY A 453 30.02 12.89 -9.42
CA GLY A 453 28.69 12.60 -9.96
C GLY A 453 28.39 13.28 -11.30
N ASN A 454 29.38 13.87 -11.97
CA ASN A 454 29.16 14.50 -13.27
C ASN A 454 29.06 13.46 -14.37
N ASN A 455 28.09 13.66 -15.27
CA ASN A 455 27.90 12.79 -16.41
C ASN A 455 29.08 12.94 -17.39
N ILE A 456 29.61 11.80 -17.83
CA ILE A 456 30.73 11.69 -18.77
C ILE A 456 30.31 11.00 -20.07
N GLY A 457 29.02 10.77 -20.28
CA GLY A 457 28.48 10.03 -21.41
C GLY A 457 28.79 8.53 -21.37
N ASP A 458 28.45 7.84 -22.46
CA ASP A 458 28.67 6.41 -22.66
C ASP A 458 29.75 6.19 -23.75
N ALA A 459 30.46 5.06 -23.68
CA ALA A 459 31.46 4.61 -24.66
C ALA A 459 30.86 4.38 -26.06
N ALA A 460 29.54 4.25 -26.21
CA ALA A 460 28.90 4.22 -27.52
C ALA A 460 28.93 5.58 -28.26
N ASP A 461 29.15 6.68 -27.53
CA ASP A 461 29.37 8.01 -28.12
C ASP A 461 30.88 8.28 -28.26
N PRO A 462 31.42 8.29 -29.49
CA PRO A 462 32.85 8.47 -29.74
C PRO A 462 33.35 9.88 -29.38
N ASN A 463 32.47 10.78 -28.92
CA ASN A 463 32.84 12.11 -28.46
C ASN A 463 32.59 12.32 -26.97
N SER A 464 32.19 11.28 -26.23
CA SER A 464 31.92 11.40 -24.81
C SER A 464 33.20 11.65 -24.00
N PRO A 465 33.12 12.35 -22.86
CA PRO A 465 34.23 12.44 -21.92
C PRO A 465 34.74 11.07 -21.45
N LYS A 466 33.85 10.07 -21.35
CA LYS A 466 34.22 8.67 -21.09
C LYS A 466 35.14 8.12 -22.17
N GLU A 467 34.75 8.20 -23.43
CA GLU A 467 35.57 7.73 -24.56
C GLU A 467 36.93 8.46 -24.58
N HIS A 468 36.94 9.75 -24.30
CA HIS A 468 38.19 10.52 -24.24
C HIS A 468 39.09 10.11 -23.07
N ILE A 469 38.54 9.58 -21.97
CA ILE A 469 39.35 8.98 -20.89
C ILE A 469 39.97 7.69 -21.39
N ASP A 470 39.18 6.79 -21.98
CA ASP A 470 39.64 5.50 -22.49
C ASP A 470 40.77 5.73 -23.54
N GLU A 471 40.54 6.55 -24.56
CA GLU A 471 41.56 6.93 -25.57
C GLU A 471 42.79 7.62 -24.95
N ALA A 472 42.63 8.36 -23.85
CA ALA A 472 43.77 8.96 -23.16
C ALA A 472 44.62 7.91 -22.44
N ILE A 473 43.99 6.89 -21.86
CA ILE A 473 44.66 5.79 -21.17
C ILE A 473 45.46 4.98 -22.19
N ASP A 474 44.84 4.55 -23.28
CA ASP A 474 45.50 3.89 -24.40
C ASP A 474 46.68 4.73 -24.96
N TRP A 475 46.47 6.04 -25.16
CA TRP A 475 47.54 6.93 -25.61
C TRP A 475 48.70 7.02 -24.61
N LEU A 476 48.40 7.08 -23.31
CA LEU A 476 49.40 7.18 -22.24
C LEU A 476 50.18 5.86 -22.11
N GLN A 477 49.50 4.72 -21.98
CA GLN A 477 50.12 3.41 -21.79
C GLN A 477 51.12 3.05 -22.91
N GLN A 478 50.85 3.46 -24.16
CA GLN A 478 51.77 3.28 -25.29
C GLN A 478 53.16 3.90 -25.10
N PHE A 479 53.30 4.88 -24.21
CA PHE A 479 54.57 5.55 -23.90
C PHE A 479 55.11 5.21 -22.51
N ALA A 480 54.41 4.38 -21.75
CA ALA A 480 54.73 4.03 -20.38
C ALA A 480 55.75 2.89 -20.26
N SER A 481 55.66 1.85 -21.10
CA SER A 481 56.59 0.71 -21.06
C SER A 481 56.76 0.01 -22.41
N THR A 482 57.82 -0.80 -22.55
CA THR A 482 58.02 -1.65 -23.74
C THR A 482 57.18 -2.93 -23.75
N GLU A 483 56.42 -3.20 -22.68
CA GLU A 483 55.69 -4.46 -22.51
C GLU A 483 54.16 -4.33 -22.62
N ASN A 484 53.62 -3.11 -22.79
CA ASN A 484 52.18 -2.85 -22.95
C ASN A 484 51.37 -3.54 -21.84
N ASP A 485 51.82 -3.33 -20.60
CA ASP A 485 51.23 -3.91 -19.39
C ASP A 485 50.17 -2.95 -18.84
N ALA A 486 48.98 -3.45 -18.54
CA ALA A 486 47.86 -2.66 -18.01
C ALA A 486 48.07 -2.28 -16.52
N SER A 487 49.12 -2.80 -15.87
CA SER A 487 49.49 -2.48 -14.49
C SER A 487 50.50 -1.33 -14.36
N VAL A 488 50.75 -0.56 -15.42
CA VAL A 488 51.81 0.47 -15.41
C VAL A 488 51.33 1.71 -14.65
N ASP A 489 52.00 2.01 -13.54
CA ASP A 489 51.84 3.26 -12.79
C ASP A 489 52.33 4.44 -13.65
N PHE A 490 51.60 5.56 -13.63
CA PHE A 490 52.02 6.82 -14.23
C PHE A 490 53.44 7.26 -13.80
N ALA A 491 53.89 6.86 -12.61
CA ALA A 491 55.26 7.08 -12.13
C ALA A 491 56.36 6.32 -12.91
N GLU A 492 56.01 5.24 -13.63
CA GLU A 492 56.94 4.48 -14.48
C GLU A 492 57.15 5.08 -15.87
N PHE A 493 56.47 6.19 -16.20
CA PHE A 493 56.62 6.98 -17.42
C PHE A 493 57.95 7.76 -17.46
N GLU A 494 59.07 7.09 -17.22
CA GLU A 494 60.42 7.63 -17.43
C GLU A 494 61.12 6.98 -18.64
N TYR A 495 60.42 6.80 -19.77
CA TYR A 495 61.11 6.48 -21.03
C TYR A 495 61.66 7.73 -21.74
N ASN A 496 62.47 8.53 -21.03
CA ASN A 496 63.50 9.43 -21.57
C ASN A 496 63.18 10.27 -22.83
N GLN A 497 61.92 10.67 -23.05
CA GLN A 497 61.51 11.56 -24.13
C GLN A 497 60.49 12.57 -23.61
N THR A 498 60.74 13.86 -23.86
CA THR A 498 59.68 14.87 -23.74
C THR A 498 58.70 14.64 -24.87
N HIS A 499 57.46 14.25 -24.57
CA HIS A 499 56.40 14.03 -25.57
C HIS A 499 55.82 15.37 -25.99
N LYS A 500 56.63 16.14 -26.72
CA LYS A 500 56.28 17.53 -26.99
C LYS A 500 54.97 17.62 -27.75
N LYS A 501 54.18 18.66 -27.45
CA LYS A 501 52.96 19.04 -28.20
C LYS A 501 53.20 19.31 -29.71
N ASN A 502 54.45 19.25 -30.18
CA ASN A 502 54.81 19.37 -31.57
C ASN A 502 55.18 18.04 -32.26
N SER A 503 55.16 16.92 -31.55
CA SER A 503 55.42 15.58 -32.08
C SER A 503 54.30 15.09 -32.98
N ASP A 504 54.61 14.11 -33.85
CA ASP A 504 53.64 13.53 -34.77
C ASP A 504 52.57 12.73 -34.00
N ALA A 505 52.96 11.99 -32.94
CA ALA A 505 52.03 11.26 -32.06
C ALA A 505 51.01 12.17 -31.35
N TRP A 506 51.36 13.43 -31.07
CA TRP A 506 50.43 14.42 -30.51
C TRP A 506 49.46 15.00 -31.56
N LYS A 507 49.90 15.16 -32.81
CA LYS A 507 49.15 15.89 -33.85
C LYS A 507 48.37 15.02 -34.82
N GLU A 508 48.88 13.83 -35.10
CA GLU A 508 48.41 12.94 -36.16
C GLU A 508 47.85 11.62 -35.59
N GLY A 509 47.90 11.45 -34.26
CA GLY A 509 47.46 10.24 -33.56
C GLY A 509 48.51 9.12 -33.56
N VAL A 510 48.19 8.03 -32.88
CA VAL A 510 49.03 6.81 -32.84
C VAL A 510 48.31 5.70 -33.62
N PRO A 511 49.02 4.83 -34.38
CA PRO A 511 48.36 3.81 -35.18
C PRO A 511 47.62 2.78 -34.30
N GLY A 512 46.29 2.84 -34.27
CA GLY A 512 45.45 1.97 -33.44
C GLY A 512 44.33 2.73 -32.72
N GLU A 513 44.58 4.01 -32.44
CA GLU A 513 43.69 4.92 -31.71
C GLU A 513 42.75 5.67 -32.64
N ASP A 514 41.57 6.03 -32.15
CA ASP A 514 40.59 6.82 -32.87
C ASP A 514 40.84 8.33 -32.75
N LEU A 515 41.52 8.79 -31.68
CA LEU A 515 41.83 10.20 -31.43
C LEU A 515 43.34 10.50 -31.29
N SER A 516 43.75 11.69 -31.74
CA SER A 516 45.10 12.19 -31.45
C SER A 516 45.21 12.78 -30.05
N GLY A 517 46.41 12.77 -29.46
CA GLY A 517 46.63 13.39 -28.14
C GLY A 517 46.20 14.87 -28.06
N ALA A 518 46.22 15.61 -29.17
CA ALA A 518 45.68 16.96 -29.24
C ALA A 518 44.14 17.00 -29.22
N GLU A 519 43.46 16.06 -29.88
CA GLU A 519 42.00 15.96 -29.89
C GLU A 519 41.47 15.55 -28.51
N ILE A 520 42.09 14.53 -27.91
CA ILE A 520 41.81 14.08 -26.54
C ILE A 520 41.95 15.25 -25.57
N HIS A 521 43.10 15.94 -25.60
CA HIS A 521 43.36 17.12 -24.77
C HIS A 521 42.29 18.21 -24.94
N ASN A 522 41.96 18.57 -26.19
CA ASN A 522 40.99 19.63 -26.44
C ASN A 522 39.58 19.24 -25.96
N GLY A 523 39.19 17.96 -26.10
CA GLY A 523 37.91 17.46 -25.62
C GLY A 523 37.83 17.48 -24.10
N LEU A 524 38.77 16.83 -23.41
CA LEU A 524 38.77 16.79 -21.94
C LEU A 524 38.98 18.17 -21.31
N ASP A 525 39.84 19.03 -21.87
CA ASP A 525 40.02 20.41 -21.39
C ASP A 525 38.72 21.23 -21.55
N ALA A 526 38.00 21.07 -22.68
CA ALA A 526 36.69 21.71 -22.87
C ALA A 526 35.63 21.16 -21.91
N TYR A 527 35.58 19.85 -21.70
CA TYR A 527 34.66 19.24 -20.73
C TYR A 527 34.96 19.74 -19.33
N ASN A 528 36.21 19.66 -18.87
CA ASN A 528 36.59 20.07 -17.52
C ASN A 528 36.33 21.58 -17.26
N ASN A 529 36.40 22.42 -18.30
CA ASN A 529 36.18 23.86 -18.17
C ASN A 529 34.71 24.27 -18.30
N ASP A 530 34.01 23.71 -19.27
CA ASP A 530 32.72 24.21 -19.76
C ASP A 530 31.64 23.12 -19.82
N GLY A 531 31.97 21.87 -19.49
CA GLY A 531 31.04 20.73 -19.47
C GLY A 531 30.71 20.20 -20.85
N ILE A 532 31.42 20.66 -21.88
CA ILE A 532 31.14 20.37 -23.28
C ILE A 532 32.29 19.67 -24.00
N ILE A 533 31.97 18.78 -24.93
CA ILE A 533 32.89 18.31 -25.98
C ILE A 533 32.24 18.56 -27.33
N ASN A 534 32.95 19.22 -28.24
CA ASN A 534 32.47 19.53 -29.59
C ASN A 534 31.10 20.24 -29.65
N GLY A 535 30.73 20.97 -28.58
CA GLY A 535 29.47 21.69 -28.46
C GLY A 535 28.27 20.85 -27.98
N VAL A 536 28.50 19.59 -27.61
CA VAL A 536 27.55 18.74 -26.88
C VAL A 536 27.83 18.91 -25.38
N GLU A 537 26.78 19.16 -24.60
CA GLU A 537 26.84 19.31 -23.15
C GLU A 537 26.69 17.94 -22.49
N TYR A 538 27.68 17.59 -21.66
CA TYR A 538 27.74 16.35 -20.90
C TYR A 538 27.61 16.60 -19.40
N ALA A 539 27.96 17.79 -18.94
CA ALA A 539 27.79 18.22 -17.57
C ALA A 539 27.59 19.74 -17.53
N GLY A 540 26.91 20.27 -16.50
CA GLY A 540 26.48 21.67 -16.46
C GLY A 540 27.43 22.58 -15.68
N ASP A 541 27.69 23.78 -16.18
CA ASP A 541 28.55 24.76 -15.50
C ASP A 541 27.95 25.20 -14.14
N ALA A 542 28.72 25.06 -13.06
CA ALA A 542 28.33 25.50 -11.72
C ALA A 542 28.15 27.04 -11.62
N ASP A 543 28.67 27.81 -12.57
CA ASP A 543 28.47 29.26 -12.71
C ASP A 543 27.24 29.63 -13.56
N ASN A 544 26.46 28.65 -14.03
CA ASN A 544 25.27 28.88 -14.83
C ASN A 544 24.23 29.71 -14.06
N ALA A 545 23.87 30.88 -14.61
CA ALA A 545 22.96 31.82 -13.97
C ALA A 545 21.55 31.26 -13.70
N ALA A 546 21.08 30.28 -14.50
CA ALA A 546 19.80 29.61 -14.28
C ALA A 546 19.87 28.62 -13.11
N PHE A 547 20.99 27.90 -12.99
CA PHE A 547 21.26 26.99 -11.88
C PHE A 547 21.43 27.76 -10.55
N LEU A 548 22.21 28.85 -10.55
CA LEU A 548 22.34 29.76 -9.40
C LEU A 548 20.99 30.39 -8.99
N SER A 549 20.10 30.64 -9.96
CA SER A 549 18.75 31.13 -9.69
C SER A 549 17.83 30.06 -9.10
N ALA A 550 17.99 28.79 -9.47
CA ALA A 550 17.25 27.66 -8.90
C ALA A 550 17.72 27.35 -7.46
N LEU A 551 19.02 27.46 -7.19
CA LEU A 551 19.59 27.31 -5.85
C LEU A 551 19.25 28.49 -4.93
N GLY A 552 19.19 29.71 -5.46
CA GLY A 552 18.74 30.89 -4.71
C GLY A 552 17.27 30.80 -4.24
N GLY A 553 16.43 30.02 -4.92
CA GLY A 553 15.05 29.74 -4.52
C GLY A 553 14.91 28.73 -3.38
N LEU A 554 15.95 27.93 -3.08
CA LEU A 554 15.99 26.99 -1.95
C LEU A 554 16.34 27.66 -0.62
N PHE A 555 16.77 28.93 -0.63
CA PHE A 555 17.20 29.69 0.55
C PHE A 555 16.42 30.99 0.80
N GLU A 556 15.38 31.29 0.01
CA GLU A 556 14.36 32.18 0.53
C GLU A 556 13.54 31.39 1.54
N GLU A 557 13.56 31.83 2.81
CA GLU A 557 12.62 31.30 3.79
C GLU A 557 11.22 31.31 3.16
N PRO A 558 10.43 30.24 3.36
CA PRO A 558 9.07 30.21 2.84
C PRO A 558 8.37 31.50 3.24
N PRO A 559 7.53 32.11 2.38
CA PRO A 559 6.66 33.18 2.85
C PRO A 559 5.95 32.63 4.08
N GLU A 560 6.08 33.31 5.22
CA GLU A 560 5.38 32.95 6.45
C GLU A 560 3.94 32.59 6.06
N LEU A 561 3.57 31.32 6.23
CA LEU A 561 2.17 30.96 6.30
C LEU A 561 1.62 31.83 7.42
N GLU A 562 0.82 32.84 7.06
CA GLU A 562 -0.14 33.43 7.98
C GLU A 562 -1.06 32.29 8.40
N LEU A 563 -0.62 31.53 9.41
CA LEU A 563 -1.50 30.74 10.22
C LEU A 563 -2.50 31.75 10.75
N ALA A 564 -3.76 31.66 10.33
CA ALA A 564 -4.83 32.37 10.98
C ALA A 564 -4.88 31.86 12.43
N VAL A 565 -4.14 32.55 13.30
CA VAL A 565 -4.22 32.42 14.74
C VAL A 565 -5.65 32.83 15.10
N VAL A 566 -6.51 31.85 15.32
CA VAL A 566 -7.66 32.06 16.20
C VAL A 566 -7.04 32.33 17.58
N GLU A 567 -7.06 33.61 17.99
CA GLU A 567 -6.58 34.06 19.30
C GLU A 567 -7.24 33.21 20.40
N GLN A 568 -6.49 32.22 20.92
CA GLN A 568 -6.72 31.74 22.27
C GLN A 568 -5.99 32.68 23.21
N GLU A 569 -6.76 33.54 23.86
CA GLU A 569 -6.34 34.37 24.99
C GLU A 569 -5.71 33.50 26.10
N PRO A 570 -4.66 33.99 26.79
CA PRO A 570 -3.83 33.16 27.66
C PRO A 570 -4.53 32.84 28.99
N LEU A 571 -4.43 31.56 29.39
CA LEU A 571 -4.75 31.10 30.74
C LEU A 571 -3.74 31.68 31.76
N GLU A 572 -4.10 32.80 32.39
CA GLU A 572 -3.47 33.21 33.65
C GLU A 572 -4.02 32.39 34.83
N SER A 573 -3.09 31.92 35.67
CA SER A 573 -3.37 31.13 36.85
C SER A 573 -4.03 31.94 37.98
N LEU A 574 -5.13 31.37 38.51
CA LEU A 574 -5.66 31.45 39.88
C LEU A 574 -5.89 32.84 40.50
N SER A 575 -7.17 33.23 40.68
CA SER A 575 -7.81 33.32 42.02
C SER A 575 -9.21 33.97 42.01
N THR A 576 -10.06 33.50 42.94
CA THR A 576 -11.29 34.11 43.50
C THR A 576 -12.64 34.01 42.75
N ILE A 577 -13.50 33.12 43.28
CA ILE A 577 -14.86 33.36 43.82
C ILE A 577 -15.65 34.55 43.23
N SER A 578 -16.80 34.32 42.56
CA SER A 578 -18.17 34.40 43.14
C SER A 578 -19.29 34.34 42.09
N THR A 579 -20.33 33.56 42.40
CA THR A 579 -21.79 33.77 42.17
C THR A 579 -22.27 34.30 40.81
N SER A 580 -23.11 33.53 40.10
CA SER A 580 -24.59 33.51 40.19
C SER A 580 -25.23 33.07 38.86
N GLU A 581 -26.23 32.17 38.96
CA GLU A 581 -27.52 32.09 38.22
C GLU A 581 -27.49 32.29 36.68
N GLU A 582 -27.96 31.39 35.81
CA GLU A 582 -29.30 30.78 35.64
C GLU A 582 -29.15 29.43 34.86
N TYR A 583 -29.75 28.30 35.29
CA TYR A 583 -31.05 27.71 34.83
C TYR A 583 -31.20 27.64 33.29
N ASP A 584 -31.47 26.54 32.57
CA ASP A 584 -32.08 25.19 32.77
C ASP A 584 -32.08 24.47 31.37
N PRO A 585 -32.65 23.28 31.09
CA PRO A 585 -32.69 21.95 31.76
C PRO A 585 -32.20 20.80 30.81
N PHE A 586 -32.26 19.56 31.33
CA PHE A 586 -32.22 18.24 30.65
C PHE A 586 -30.88 17.51 30.59
N LEU A 587 -30.44 17.03 31.76
CA LEU A 587 -29.93 15.66 31.87
C LEU A 587 -30.18 15.15 33.28
N ASN A 588 -31.13 14.22 33.41
CA ASN A 588 -31.38 13.51 34.65
C ASN A 588 -31.97 12.13 34.34
N LEU A 589 -31.14 11.09 34.44
CA LEU A 589 -31.46 9.79 35.05
C LEU A 589 -30.14 9.01 35.14
N LEU A 590 -29.43 9.08 36.26
CA LEU A 590 -29.49 8.14 37.38
C LEU A 590 -29.06 6.72 37.01
N MET A 591 -27.87 6.34 37.49
CA MET A 591 -27.75 5.10 38.26
C MET A 591 -26.72 5.30 39.39
N GLU A 592 -27.20 5.10 40.62
CA GLU A 592 -26.40 5.01 41.85
C GLU A 592 -25.67 3.65 41.95
N PRO A 593 -24.64 3.54 42.80
CA PRO A 593 -23.76 2.37 42.85
C PRO A 593 -24.27 1.27 43.78
N VAL A 594 -24.03 0.01 43.40
CA VAL A 594 -24.15 -1.14 44.31
C VAL A 594 -22.76 -1.52 44.81
N THR A 595 -22.66 -1.66 46.13
CA THR A 595 -21.48 -2.01 46.94
C THR A 595 -21.30 -3.52 47.16
N GLY A 596 -20.04 -3.98 47.26
CA GLY A 596 -19.61 -5.19 47.98
C GLY A 596 -18.59 -6.05 47.19
N MET A 597 -17.29 -6.01 47.52
CA MET A 597 -16.53 -7.03 48.32
C MET A 597 -16.60 -8.45 47.69
N ASP A 598 -15.53 -9.17 47.35
CA ASP A 598 -14.16 -9.28 47.87
C ASP A 598 -13.23 -9.98 46.84
N ASP A 599 -11.92 -9.85 47.11
CA ASP A 599 -10.80 -10.76 46.78
C ASP A 599 -10.12 -10.80 45.38
N MET A 600 -8.91 -10.21 45.38
CA MET A 600 -7.62 -10.74 44.90
C MET A 600 -7.55 -11.53 43.57
N SER A 601 -6.80 -11.02 42.59
CA SER A 601 -5.39 -11.41 42.31
C SER A 601 -4.84 -10.76 41.03
N ALA A 602 -3.52 -10.86 40.86
CA ALA A 602 -2.60 -10.01 40.07
C ALA A 602 -2.52 -10.25 38.55
N ALA A 603 -1.92 -9.24 37.87
CA ALA A 603 -1.19 -9.23 36.59
C ALA A 603 -2.04 -9.40 35.31
N ALA A 604 -1.82 -8.71 34.18
CA ALA A 604 -0.71 -7.95 33.57
C ALA A 604 -1.31 -6.75 32.78
N ILE A 605 -0.74 -5.54 32.65
CA ILE A 605 0.44 -5.05 31.89
C ILE A 605 0.46 -5.44 30.40
N TYR A 606 0.12 -4.39 29.62
CA TYR A 606 0.27 -4.07 28.18
C TYR A 606 -0.52 -4.88 27.16
#